data_AF-A0A2P8WJI7-F1
#
_entry.id   AF-A0A2P8WJI7-F1
#
_cell.length_a   1.000
_cell.length_b   1.000
_cell.length_c   1.000
_cell.angle_alpha   90.00
_cell.angle_beta   90.00
_cell.angle_gamma   90.00
#
_symmetry.space_group_name_H-M   'P 1'
#
loop_
_entity.id
_entity.type
_entity.pdbx_description
1 polymer ?
#
loop_
_entity_poly.entity_id
_entity_poly.type
_entity_poly.pdbx_seq_one_letter_code
_entity_poly.pdbx_strand_id
1 'polypeptide(L)'
;MKPSLALDYLPFLESLLPLHARAGQQPDNLCGPYWVAMLLRAYGGLSVSAVEVAIAASTMVPREGNPVAWLPLGARSHLGPHYDRISTDPDLDKLGTSIGGLIQATAVLSREQFCLLPLQSDDWEKGLTNLWKLCQGYPAIVPLLNVHTRYFWRSELTPLQTMTYLAGGSITPSPADWQVGHFALLAGRLQGHQNTLYALLDTYPHFGWNGLHLQPPEALARALARPDLDTAGGVALFMAAHQKESLEPAIGRSGLRIAPWNNGSPEPTPP
;
A
#
# COMPACT_ATOMS: atom_id res chain seq x y z
N MET A 1 -8.75 -34.59 4.91
CA MET A 1 -7.60 -33.67 4.80
C MET A 1 -7.13 -33.33 6.19
N LYS A 2 -5.80 -33.23 6.43
CA LYS A 2 -5.28 -32.78 7.73
C LYS A 2 -5.46 -31.25 7.84
N PRO A 3 -5.91 -30.71 8.99
CA PRO A 3 -5.90 -29.27 9.19
C PRO A 3 -4.47 -28.76 9.04
N SER A 4 -4.28 -27.73 8.22
CA SER A 4 -2.99 -27.08 8.00
C SER A 4 -3.15 -25.58 8.17
N LEU A 5 -2.16 -24.96 8.81
CA LEU A 5 -1.96 -23.52 8.85
C LEU A 5 -0.65 -23.23 8.15
N ALA A 6 -0.68 -22.40 7.10
CA ALA A 6 0.50 -22.00 6.36
C ALA A 6 0.64 -20.47 6.40
N LEU A 7 1.83 -20.00 6.76
CA LEU A 7 2.21 -18.59 6.66
C LEU A 7 3.22 -18.46 5.53
N ASP A 8 2.81 -17.78 4.46
CA ASP A 8 3.68 -17.46 3.34
C ASP A 8 3.94 -15.96 3.33
N TYR A 9 5.19 -15.54 3.11
CA TYR A 9 5.53 -14.14 2.84
C TYR A 9 6.07 -13.99 1.41
N LEU A 10 6.00 -12.77 0.89
CA LEU A 10 6.57 -12.47 -0.41
C LEU A 10 8.10 -12.34 -0.30
N PRO A 11 8.88 -12.83 -1.29
CA PRO A 11 10.35 -12.93 -1.16
C PRO A 11 11.05 -11.62 -0.82
N PHE A 12 10.54 -10.49 -1.30
CA PHE A 12 11.10 -9.17 -1.08
C PHE A 12 11.09 -8.72 0.40
N LEU A 13 10.26 -9.36 1.24
CA LEU A 13 10.00 -8.92 2.60
C LEU A 13 11.25 -9.04 3.49
N GLU A 14 12.12 -10.02 3.24
CA GLU A 14 13.36 -10.24 4.00
C GLU A 14 14.26 -9.00 4.01
N SER A 15 14.41 -8.35 2.86
CA SER A 15 15.20 -7.12 2.70
C SER A 15 14.51 -5.90 3.28
N LEU A 16 13.18 -5.87 3.24
CA LEU A 16 12.39 -4.67 3.56
C LEU A 16 12.04 -4.56 5.06
N LEU A 17 11.78 -5.68 5.73
CA LEU A 17 11.28 -5.69 7.11
C LEU A 17 12.24 -5.00 8.10
N PRO A 18 13.58 -5.21 8.05
CA PRO A 18 14.49 -4.50 8.95
C PRO A 18 14.53 -2.99 8.68
N LEU A 19 14.36 -2.57 7.42
CA LEU A 19 14.32 -1.15 7.04
C LEU A 19 13.04 -0.50 7.54
N HIS A 20 11.90 -1.17 7.36
CA HIS A 20 10.61 -0.72 7.86
C HIS A 20 10.61 -0.56 9.38
N ALA A 21 11.09 -1.57 10.11
CA ALA A 21 11.16 -1.54 11.57
C ALA A 21 12.01 -0.37 12.11
N ARG A 22 13.05 0.05 11.38
CA ARG A 22 13.91 1.20 11.74
C ARG A 22 13.37 2.55 11.28
N ALA A 23 12.60 2.58 10.19
CA ALA A 23 12.12 3.80 9.59
C ALA A 23 11.06 4.51 10.45
N GLY A 24 10.32 3.75 11.26
CA GLY A 24 9.32 4.29 12.19
C GLY A 24 8.04 4.69 11.47
N GLN A 25 7.36 5.71 12.01
CA GLN A 25 6.12 6.21 11.43
C GLN A 25 6.41 7.08 10.18
N GLN A 26 5.50 7.06 9.21
CA GLN A 26 5.50 8.04 8.13
C GLN A 26 5.25 9.47 8.61
N PRO A 27 5.81 10.49 7.93
CA PRO A 27 5.34 11.85 8.09
C PRO A 27 3.88 11.99 7.68
N ASP A 28 3.19 12.96 8.27
CA ASP A 28 1.77 13.23 8.05
C ASP A 28 1.45 13.30 6.54
N ASN A 29 0.40 12.61 6.10
CA ASN A 29 -0.09 12.59 4.71
C ASN A 29 0.87 12.02 3.65
N LEU A 30 1.99 11.38 4.03
CA LEU A 30 3.03 10.93 3.09
C LEU A 30 3.12 9.40 2.90
N CYS A 31 2.01 8.64 2.89
CA CYS A 31 2.05 7.18 2.78
C CYS A 31 2.64 6.62 1.49
N GLY A 32 2.21 7.12 0.34
CA GLY A 32 2.82 6.78 -0.95
C GLY A 32 4.31 7.15 -1.01
N PRO A 33 4.66 8.43 -0.75
CA PRO A 33 6.05 8.87 -0.73
C PRO A 33 6.95 8.11 0.25
N TYR A 34 6.44 7.76 1.44
CA TYR A 34 7.15 6.95 2.43
C TYR A 34 7.53 5.57 1.89
N TRP A 35 6.58 4.87 1.26
CA TRP A 35 6.86 3.57 0.66
C TRP A 35 7.86 3.66 -0.49
N VAL A 36 7.69 4.61 -1.40
CA VAL A 36 8.63 4.80 -2.51
C VAL A 36 10.04 5.12 -2.00
N ALA A 37 10.17 6.01 -1.01
CA ALA A 37 11.46 6.31 -0.39
C ALA A 37 12.10 5.08 0.27
N MET A 38 11.28 4.20 0.88
CA MET A 38 11.76 2.96 1.47
C MET A 38 12.24 1.96 0.40
N LEU A 39 11.50 1.83 -0.70
CA LEU A 39 11.85 0.91 -1.79
C LEU A 39 13.09 1.38 -2.55
N LEU A 40 13.22 2.67 -2.81
CA LEU A 40 14.43 3.24 -3.43
C LEU A 40 15.67 3.08 -2.53
N ARG A 41 15.51 3.16 -1.19
CA ARG A 41 16.57 2.82 -0.24
C ARG A 41 16.92 1.33 -0.27
N ALA A 42 15.91 0.47 -0.21
CA ALA A 42 16.08 -0.98 -0.12
C ALA A 42 16.71 -1.59 -1.37
N TYR A 43 16.27 -1.15 -2.56
CA TYR A 43 16.65 -1.77 -3.83
C TYR A 43 17.64 -0.93 -4.64
N GLY A 44 17.59 0.40 -4.51
CA GLY A 44 18.47 1.31 -5.24
C GLY A 44 19.67 1.81 -4.43
N GLY A 45 19.71 1.56 -3.12
CA GLY A 45 20.73 2.17 -2.24
C GLY A 45 20.66 3.70 -2.20
N LEU A 46 19.54 4.29 -2.62
CA LEU A 46 19.36 5.74 -2.73
C LEU A 46 18.97 6.32 -1.37
N SER A 47 19.72 7.28 -0.86
CA SER A 47 19.39 7.99 0.38
C SER A 47 18.35 9.09 0.13
N VAL A 48 17.10 8.68 -0.17
CA VAL A 48 15.96 9.58 -0.37
C VAL A 48 14.99 9.54 0.81
N SER A 49 14.47 10.70 1.20
CA SER A 49 13.44 10.85 2.23
C SER A 49 12.02 10.83 1.65
N ALA A 50 11.02 10.58 2.50
CA ALA A 50 9.62 10.65 2.10
C ALA A 50 9.23 12.05 1.62
N VAL A 51 9.82 13.11 2.20
CA VAL A 51 9.57 14.50 1.80
C VAL A 51 10.14 14.80 0.41
N GLU A 52 11.35 14.31 0.09
CA GLU A 52 11.92 14.46 -1.26
C GLU A 52 11.08 13.76 -2.32
N VAL A 53 10.57 12.56 -2.01
CA VAL A 53 9.62 11.87 -2.89
C VAL A 53 8.32 12.68 -3.02
N ALA A 54 7.80 13.23 -1.92
CA ALA A 54 6.57 14.01 -1.93
C ALA A 54 6.67 15.26 -2.81
N ILE A 55 7.80 15.98 -2.73
CA ILE A 55 8.09 17.13 -3.59
C ILE A 55 8.14 16.69 -5.06
N ALA A 56 8.87 15.60 -5.37
CA ALA A 56 8.99 15.10 -6.73
C ALA A 56 7.66 14.54 -7.29
N ALA A 57 6.76 14.10 -6.42
CA ALA A 57 5.44 13.56 -6.77
C ALA A 57 4.34 14.63 -6.82
N SER A 58 4.67 15.89 -6.56
CA SER A 58 3.70 16.98 -6.41
C SER A 58 2.61 16.67 -5.37
N THR A 59 2.99 16.01 -4.28
CA THR A 59 2.10 15.72 -3.14
C THR A 59 1.49 17.01 -2.59
N MET A 60 0.22 16.92 -2.20
CA MET A 60 -0.51 18.00 -1.54
C MET A 60 -0.75 17.65 -0.07
N VAL A 61 -0.44 18.57 0.84
CA VAL A 61 -0.64 18.39 2.29
C VAL A 61 -1.56 19.48 2.87
N PRO A 62 -2.21 19.26 4.03
CA PRO A 62 -3.07 20.27 4.61
C PRO A 62 -2.29 21.57 4.85
N ARG A 63 -2.86 22.71 4.46
CA ARG A 63 -2.29 24.01 4.82
C ARG A 63 -2.35 24.27 6.32
N GLU A 64 -3.47 23.91 6.92
CA GLU A 64 -3.78 24.10 8.33
C GLU A 64 -4.78 23.02 8.79
N GLY A 65 -4.96 22.89 10.10
CA GLY A 65 -5.95 21.98 10.68
C GLY A 65 -5.39 21.19 11.86
N ASN A 66 -6.26 20.37 12.45
CA ASN A 66 -5.88 19.49 13.55
C ASN A 66 -5.44 18.12 13.00
N PRO A 67 -4.22 17.63 13.30
CA PRO A 67 -3.77 16.32 12.86
C PRO A 67 -4.69 15.15 13.17
N VAL A 68 -5.54 15.25 14.19
CA VAL A 68 -6.59 14.27 14.48
C VAL A 68 -7.56 14.05 13.29
N ALA A 69 -7.67 15.00 12.36
CA ALA A 69 -8.50 14.88 11.16
C ALA A 69 -7.90 13.97 10.06
N TRP A 70 -6.58 13.79 10.02
CA TRP A 70 -5.89 13.01 8.98
C TRP A 70 -4.89 11.98 9.54
N LEU A 71 -4.84 11.81 10.85
CA LEU A 71 -4.04 10.77 11.49
C LEU A 71 -4.95 9.74 12.14
N PRO A 72 -4.57 8.46 12.10
CA PRO A 72 -5.27 7.45 12.89
C PRO A 72 -5.09 7.71 14.40
N LEU A 73 -6.04 7.22 15.19
CA LEU A 73 -5.99 7.36 16.65
C LEU A 73 -4.71 6.72 17.21
N GLY A 74 -3.92 7.50 17.95
CA GLY A 74 -2.67 7.04 18.56
C GLY A 74 -1.41 7.37 17.75
N ALA A 75 -1.54 7.77 16.48
CA ALA A 75 -0.43 8.34 15.74
C ALA A 75 -0.04 9.72 16.31
N ARG A 76 1.25 10.04 16.20
CA ARG A 76 1.78 11.35 16.57
C ARG A 76 2.09 12.13 15.31
N SER A 77 1.62 13.37 15.23
CA SER A 77 1.96 14.23 14.11
C SER A 77 3.48 14.43 14.03
N HIS A 78 4.03 14.23 12.85
CA HIS A 78 5.39 14.65 12.54
C HIS A 78 5.54 14.98 11.06
N LEU A 79 6.24 16.07 10.78
CA LEU A 79 6.36 16.60 9.42
C LEU A 79 7.67 16.14 8.75
N GLY A 80 8.69 15.78 9.52
CA GLY A 80 10.00 15.43 8.96
C GLY A 80 10.74 16.65 8.37
N PRO A 81 11.99 16.48 7.91
CA PRO A 81 12.80 17.59 7.39
C PRO A 81 12.25 18.14 6.07
N HIS A 82 12.29 19.47 5.90
CA HIS A 82 11.91 20.17 4.67
C HIS A 82 10.44 20.05 4.23
N TYR A 83 9.56 19.60 5.14
CA TYR A 83 8.13 19.42 4.85
C TYR A 83 7.43 20.72 4.44
N ASP A 84 7.95 21.87 4.90
CA ASP A 84 7.52 23.22 4.53
C ASP A 84 7.63 23.51 3.02
N ARG A 85 8.36 22.68 2.26
CA ARG A 85 8.51 22.78 0.81
C ARG A 85 7.45 21.99 0.04
N ILE A 86 6.61 21.20 0.70
CA ILE A 86 5.52 20.47 0.06
C ILE A 86 4.35 21.44 -0.19
N SER A 87 3.72 21.33 -1.37
CA SER A 87 2.55 22.13 -1.72
C SER A 87 1.41 21.91 -0.73
N THR A 88 0.66 22.98 -0.44
CA THR A 88 -0.46 22.93 0.51
C THR A 88 -1.79 23.32 -0.12
N ASP A 89 -2.85 22.64 0.30
CA ASP A 89 -4.24 22.95 -0.08
C ASP A 89 -5.12 22.99 1.19
N PRO A 90 -6.05 23.96 1.32
CA PRO A 90 -7.06 23.94 2.40
C PRO A 90 -8.14 22.87 2.21
N ASP A 91 -8.34 22.37 0.99
CA ASP A 91 -9.33 21.34 0.65
C ASP A 91 -8.79 19.95 0.98
N LEU A 92 -9.33 19.33 2.04
CA LEU A 92 -8.86 18.02 2.52
C LEU A 92 -9.10 16.90 1.49
N ASP A 93 -10.05 17.07 0.57
CA ASP A 93 -10.37 16.08 -0.45
C ASP A 93 -9.32 16.06 -1.58
N LYS A 94 -8.49 17.10 -1.67
CA LYS A 94 -7.40 17.24 -2.66
C LYS A 94 -6.03 16.90 -2.10
N LEU A 95 -5.97 16.26 -0.94
CA LEU A 95 -4.71 15.92 -0.29
C LEU A 95 -4.13 14.60 -0.78
N GLY A 96 -2.88 14.37 -0.40
CA GLY A 96 -2.16 13.13 -0.64
C GLY A 96 -1.39 13.17 -1.96
N THR A 97 -1.11 11.97 -2.47
CA THR A 97 -0.27 11.78 -3.66
C THR A 97 -0.99 10.90 -4.65
N SER A 98 -1.06 11.34 -5.90
CA SER A 98 -1.60 10.56 -7.01
C SER A 98 -0.66 9.43 -7.42
N ILE A 99 -1.20 8.40 -8.06
CA ILE A 99 -0.36 7.34 -8.62
C ILE A 99 0.54 7.87 -9.74
N GLY A 100 0.06 8.81 -10.56
CA GLY A 100 0.89 9.47 -11.58
C GLY A 100 2.07 10.22 -10.96
N GLY A 101 1.83 10.97 -9.88
CA GLY A 101 2.88 11.62 -9.08
C GLY A 101 3.94 10.65 -8.58
N LEU A 102 3.53 9.51 -8.00
CA LEU A 102 4.48 8.50 -7.53
C LEU A 102 5.27 7.84 -8.66
N ILE A 103 4.63 7.58 -9.82
CA ILE A 103 5.32 7.03 -11.00
C ILE A 103 6.40 8.00 -11.47
N GLN A 104 6.07 9.28 -11.61
CA GLN A 104 7.02 10.32 -12.01
C GLN A 104 8.16 10.45 -11.00
N ALA A 105 7.85 10.56 -9.71
CA ALA A 105 8.85 10.70 -8.65
C ALA A 105 9.82 9.51 -8.62
N THR A 106 9.29 8.29 -8.76
CA THR A 106 10.11 7.07 -8.79
C THR A 106 11.09 7.10 -9.97
N ALA A 107 10.62 7.44 -11.17
CA ALA A 107 11.47 7.52 -12.36
C ALA A 107 12.53 8.63 -12.22
N VAL A 108 12.14 9.83 -11.80
CA VAL A 108 13.05 10.98 -11.65
C VAL A 108 14.13 10.72 -10.60
N LEU A 109 13.74 10.31 -9.39
CA LEU A 109 14.68 10.13 -8.29
C LEU A 109 15.62 8.93 -8.49
N SER A 110 15.15 7.91 -9.21
CA SER A 110 15.98 6.75 -9.55
C SER A 110 16.76 6.89 -10.86
N ARG A 111 16.61 8.00 -11.60
CA ARG A 111 17.17 8.16 -12.95
C ARG A 111 16.77 6.99 -13.87
N GLU A 112 15.48 6.68 -13.85
CA GLU A 112 14.83 5.62 -14.63
C GLU A 112 15.33 4.19 -14.33
N GLN A 113 16.04 3.98 -13.22
CA GLN A 113 16.47 2.64 -12.82
C GLN A 113 15.30 1.80 -12.25
N PHE A 114 14.32 2.46 -11.65
CA PHE A 114 13.13 1.83 -11.06
C PHE A 114 11.86 2.48 -11.61
N CYS A 115 10.77 1.72 -11.60
CA CYS A 115 9.46 2.21 -12.01
C CYS A 115 8.35 1.67 -11.10
N LEU A 116 7.22 2.38 -11.12
CA LEU A 116 5.95 1.88 -10.62
C LEU A 116 5.04 1.55 -11.80
N LEU A 117 4.46 0.35 -11.80
CA LEU A 117 3.50 -0.09 -12.81
C LEU A 117 2.11 -0.18 -12.17
N PRO A 118 1.16 0.71 -12.53
CA PRO A 118 -0.15 0.74 -11.90
C PRO A 118 -1.06 -0.35 -12.48
N LEU A 119 -1.72 -1.09 -11.60
CA LEU A 119 -2.60 -2.20 -11.92
C LEU A 119 -4.02 -1.96 -11.40
N GLN A 120 -4.99 -2.35 -12.23
CA GLN A 120 -6.40 -2.47 -11.90
C GLN A 120 -6.90 -3.90 -12.12
N SER A 121 -8.02 -4.22 -11.47
CA SER A 121 -8.79 -5.44 -11.71
C SER A 121 -10.28 -5.11 -11.71
N ASP A 122 -11.04 -5.77 -12.58
CA ASP A 122 -12.51 -5.69 -12.57
C ASP A 122 -13.12 -6.58 -11.47
N ASP A 123 -12.35 -7.54 -10.96
CA ASP A 123 -12.66 -8.42 -9.84
C ASP A 123 -11.41 -8.51 -8.94
N TRP A 124 -11.38 -7.73 -7.86
CA TRP A 124 -10.20 -7.68 -6.99
C TRP A 124 -10.01 -8.92 -6.12
N GLU A 125 -11.02 -9.75 -5.85
CA GLU A 125 -10.82 -10.99 -5.10
C GLU A 125 -10.00 -11.98 -5.92
N LYS A 126 -10.38 -12.17 -7.20
CA LYS A 126 -9.56 -12.92 -8.16
C LYS A 126 -8.24 -12.21 -8.45
N GLY A 127 -8.28 -10.89 -8.58
CA GLY A 127 -7.13 -10.03 -8.81
C GLY A 127 -6.03 -10.19 -7.75
N LEU A 128 -6.39 -10.24 -6.46
CA LEU A 128 -5.46 -10.47 -5.35
C LEU A 128 -4.82 -11.86 -5.43
N THR A 129 -5.61 -12.89 -5.75
CA THR A 129 -5.07 -14.25 -5.95
C THR A 129 -4.06 -14.30 -7.10
N ASN A 130 -4.35 -13.59 -8.18
CA ASN A 130 -3.49 -13.52 -9.35
C ASN A 130 -2.24 -12.66 -9.12
N LEU A 131 -2.39 -11.54 -8.41
CA LEU A 131 -1.29 -10.70 -7.93
C LEU A 131 -0.35 -11.51 -7.03
N TRP A 132 -0.89 -12.29 -6.09
CA TRP A 132 -0.08 -13.14 -5.22
C TRP A 132 0.77 -14.12 -6.02
N LYS A 133 0.16 -14.84 -6.99
CA LYS A 133 0.88 -15.76 -7.88
C LYS A 133 1.94 -15.04 -8.71
N LEU A 134 1.64 -13.84 -9.18
CA LEU A 134 2.59 -13.00 -9.93
C LEU A 134 3.80 -12.66 -9.06
N CYS A 135 3.60 -12.15 -7.84
CA CYS A 135 4.70 -11.81 -6.93
C CYS A 135 5.54 -13.03 -6.51
N GLN A 136 4.93 -14.21 -6.41
CA GLN A 136 5.66 -15.47 -6.20
C GLN A 136 6.53 -15.86 -7.40
N GLY A 137 6.04 -15.63 -8.62
CA GLY A 137 6.77 -15.92 -9.86
C GLY A 137 7.88 -14.90 -10.19
N TYR A 138 7.79 -13.69 -9.62
CA TYR A 138 8.74 -12.60 -9.84
C TYR A 138 9.23 -12.01 -8.50
N PRO A 139 10.21 -12.66 -7.84
CA PRO A 139 10.62 -12.31 -6.47
C PRO A 139 11.08 -10.86 -6.24
N ALA A 140 11.47 -10.15 -7.31
CA ALA A 140 11.97 -8.77 -7.26
C ALA A 140 10.88 -7.69 -7.34
N ILE A 141 9.60 -8.06 -7.55
CA ILE A 141 8.51 -7.07 -7.62
C ILE A 141 7.89 -6.87 -6.24
N VAL A 142 7.53 -5.62 -5.94
CA VAL A 142 6.93 -5.25 -4.66
C VAL A 142 5.55 -4.61 -4.88
N PRO A 143 4.45 -5.23 -4.40
CA PRO A 143 3.10 -4.70 -4.53
C PRO A 143 2.78 -3.68 -3.43
N LEU A 144 2.55 -2.43 -3.84
CA LEU A 144 1.97 -1.37 -3.01
C LEU A 144 0.48 -1.22 -3.33
N LEU A 145 -0.37 -1.38 -2.33
CA LEU A 145 -1.82 -1.34 -2.45
C LEU A 145 -2.33 0.05 -2.07
N ASN A 146 -3.02 0.72 -2.98
CA ASN A 146 -3.74 1.95 -2.69
C ASN A 146 -5.20 1.65 -2.36
N VAL A 147 -5.48 1.60 -1.07
CA VAL A 147 -6.74 1.12 -0.48
C VAL A 147 -7.53 2.26 0.12
N HIS A 148 -8.83 2.07 0.33
CA HIS A 148 -9.60 2.88 1.26
C HIS A 148 -9.84 2.09 2.56
N THR A 149 -9.23 2.54 3.67
CA THR A 149 -9.15 1.77 4.92
C THR A 149 -10.51 1.55 5.59
N ARG A 150 -11.54 2.33 5.25
CA ARG A 150 -12.92 2.12 5.73
C ARG A 150 -13.47 0.71 5.54
N TYR A 151 -12.96 -0.01 4.53
CA TYR A 151 -13.41 -1.37 4.21
C TYR A 151 -12.63 -2.45 4.96
N PHE A 152 -11.58 -2.08 5.69
CA PHE A 152 -10.79 -2.99 6.48
C PHE A 152 -11.52 -3.46 7.73
N TRP A 153 -11.13 -4.64 8.18
CA TRP A 153 -11.30 -5.02 9.55
C TRP A 153 -10.34 -4.22 10.42
N ARG A 154 -10.68 -4.06 11.71
CA ARG A 154 -9.74 -3.54 12.68
C ARG A 154 -8.42 -4.31 12.63
N SER A 155 -7.30 -3.59 12.73
CA SER A 155 -5.94 -4.14 12.64
C SER A 155 -5.62 -5.17 13.73
N GLU A 156 -6.33 -5.13 14.86
CA GLU A 156 -6.15 -6.01 16.02
C GLU A 156 -7.12 -7.21 16.01
N LEU A 157 -6.91 -8.18 15.11
CA LEU A 157 -7.61 -9.47 15.21
C LEU A 157 -7.04 -10.30 16.37
N THR A 158 -7.92 -10.81 17.23
CA THR A 158 -7.49 -11.77 18.26
C THR A 158 -7.07 -13.11 17.62
N PRO A 159 -6.18 -13.89 18.27
CA PRO A 159 -5.84 -15.24 17.80
C PRO A 159 -7.06 -16.14 17.61
N LEU A 160 -8.06 -16.05 18.49
CA LEU A 160 -9.29 -16.85 18.39
C LEU A 160 -10.11 -16.47 17.16
N GLN A 161 -10.31 -15.17 16.89
CA GLN A 161 -10.99 -14.70 15.68
C GLN A 161 -10.24 -15.13 14.42
N THR A 162 -8.91 -14.97 14.41
CA THR A 162 -8.04 -15.40 13.31
C THR A 162 -8.23 -16.89 13.01
N MET A 163 -8.12 -17.76 14.03
CA MET A 163 -8.29 -19.19 13.86
C MET A 163 -9.72 -19.58 13.45
N THR A 164 -10.72 -18.89 14.00
CA THR A 164 -12.14 -19.13 13.67
C THR A 164 -12.40 -18.84 12.20
N TYR A 165 -11.97 -17.67 11.72
CA TYR A 165 -12.12 -17.30 10.32
C TYR A 165 -11.38 -18.25 9.40
N LEU A 166 -10.11 -18.58 9.69
CA LEU A 166 -9.29 -19.50 8.87
C LEU A 166 -9.87 -20.92 8.80
N ALA A 167 -10.62 -21.34 9.82
CA ALA A 167 -11.35 -22.60 9.85
C ALA A 167 -12.71 -22.56 9.11
N GLY A 168 -13.11 -21.40 8.56
CA GLY A 168 -14.38 -21.21 7.85
C GLY A 168 -15.53 -20.75 8.75
N GLY A 169 -15.24 -20.46 10.02
CA GLY A 169 -16.21 -19.88 10.94
C GLY A 169 -16.51 -18.42 10.63
N SER A 170 -17.71 -17.98 10.98
CA SER A 170 -18.09 -16.58 10.89
C SER A 170 -17.51 -15.80 12.07
N ILE A 171 -17.00 -14.60 11.80
CA ILE A 171 -16.62 -13.64 12.83
C ILE A 171 -17.23 -12.27 12.51
N THR A 172 -17.53 -11.50 13.55
CA THR A 172 -17.88 -10.09 13.42
C THR A 172 -16.66 -9.27 13.81
N PRO A 173 -15.83 -8.83 12.86
CA PRO A 173 -14.66 -8.01 13.17
C PRO A 173 -15.11 -6.64 13.69
N SER A 174 -14.28 -6.01 14.52
CA SER A 174 -14.48 -4.61 14.85
C SER A 174 -14.31 -3.73 13.60
N PRO A 175 -14.97 -2.54 13.55
CA PRO A 175 -14.80 -1.60 12.45
C PRO A 175 -13.33 -1.19 12.23
N ALA A 176 -13.02 -0.71 11.03
CA ALA A 176 -11.71 -0.17 10.68
C ALA A 176 -11.23 0.88 11.71
N ASP A 177 -9.93 0.87 12.01
CA ASP A 177 -9.32 1.84 12.93
C ASP A 177 -9.35 3.28 12.40
N TRP A 178 -9.45 3.43 11.08
CA TRP A 178 -9.31 4.70 10.37
C TRP A 178 -9.98 4.64 8.99
N GLN A 179 -10.41 5.78 8.45
CA GLN A 179 -11.20 5.84 7.20
C GLN A 179 -10.63 6.86 6.21
N VAL A 180 -9.63 6.47 5.43
CA VAL A 180 -9.00 7.31 4.39
C VAL A 180 -8.54 6.49 3.19
N GLY A 181 -8.11 7.16 2.13
CA GLY A 181 -7.20 6.59 1.14
C GLY A 181 -5.79 6.38 1.73
N HIS A 182 -5.20 5.20 1.55
CA HIS A 182 -3.91 4.85 2.14
C HIS A 182 -3.08 3.94 1.23
N PHE A 183 -1.75 3.99 1.38
CA PHE A 183 -0.84 3.04 0.74
C PHE A 183 -0.29 2.07 1.80
N ALA A 184 -0.52 0.78 1.58
CA ALA A 184 0.03 -0.30 2.40
C ALA A 184 0.72 -1.34 1.49
N LEU A 185 1.68 -2.06 2.02
CA LEU A 185 2.40 -3.08 1.27
C LEU A 185 1.78 -4.45 1.53
N LEU A 186 1.55 -5.24 0.48
CA LEU A 186 1.12 -6.64 0.66
C LEU A 186 2.34 -7.49 1.01
N ALA A 187 2.46 -7.92 2.27
CA ALA A 187 3.65 -8.59 2.80
C ALA A 187 3.56 -10.11 2.72
N GLY A 188 2.37 -10.68 2.88
CA GLY A 188 2.20 -12.12 3.01
C GLY A 188 0.76 -12.58 3.00
N ARG A 189 0.56 -13.86 3.29
CA ARG A 189 -0.75 -14.45 3.54
C ARG A 189 -0.66 -15.55 4.60
N LEU A 190 -1.74 -15.67 5.36
CA LEU A 190 -1.99 -16.74 6.32
C LEU A 190 -3.14 -17.59 5.77
N GLN A 191 -2.85 -18.84 5.42
CA GLN A 191 -3.80 -19.76 4.82
C GLN A 191 -4.22 -20.82 5.83
N GLY A 192 -5.53 -20.91 6.04
CA GLY A 192 -6.17 -21.93 6.86
C GLY A 192 -6.76 -23.06 6.03
N HIS A 193 -7.60 -23.86 6.67
CA HIS A 193 -8.28 -24.96 6.01
C HIS A 193 -9.33 -24.49 5.00
N GLN A 194 -10.03 -23.39 5.29
CA GLN A 194 -11.15 -22.89 4.48
C GLN A 194 -10.89 -21.49 3.93
N ASN A 195 -10.36 -20.59 4.76
CA ASN A 195 -10.17 -19.20 4.39
C ASN A 195 -8.69 -18.78 4.41
N THR A 196 -8.41 -17.61 3.83
CA THR A 196 -7.08 -16.99 3.78
C THR A 196 -7.18 -15.57 4.33
N LEU A 197 -6.14 -15.10 5.01
CA LEU A 197 -5.96 -13.69 5.36
C LEU A 197 -4.69 -13.18 4.66
N TYR A 198 -4.72 -11.97 4.12
CA TYR A 198 -3.54 -11.29 3.62
C TYR A 198 -2.91 -10.45 4.72
N ALA A 199 -1.59 -10.52 4.83
CA ALA A 199 -0.81 -9.69 5.73
C ALA A 199 -0.39 -8.41 5.00
N LEU A 200 -0.78 -7.27 5.54
CA LEU A 200 -0.38 -5.95 5.08
C LEU A 200 0.65 -5.36 6.03
N LEU A 201 1.67 -4.73 5.48
CA LEU A 201 2.61 -3.91 6.22
C LEU A 201 2.22 -2.45 6.02
N ASP A 202 1.89 -1.77 7.11
CA ASP A 202 1.42 -0.39 7.14
C ASP A 202 2.56 0.57 7.52
N THR A 203 2.42 1.84 7.16
CA THR A 203 3.32 2.93 7.53
C THR A 203 3.19 3.40 8.98
N TYR A 204 2.11 3.01 9.66
CA TYR A 204 1.87 3.33 11.06
C TYR A 204 2.17 2.11 11.96
N PRO A 205 3.23 2.15 12.78
CA PRO A 205 3.65 1.00 13.59
C PRO A 205 2.63 0.54 14.65
N HIS A 206 1.69 1.39 15.05
CA HIS A 206 0.70 1.03 16.08
C HIS A 206 -0.42 0.13 15.56
N PHE A 207 -0.56 -0.07 14.25
CA PHE A 207 -1.51 -1.04 13.70
C PHE A 207 -0.99 -2.47 13.85
N GLY A 208 -1.84 -3.36 14.36
CA GLY A 208 -1.53 -4.78 14.52
C GLY A 208 -0.21 -5.05 15.24
N TRP A 209 0.68 -5.82 14.61
CA TRP A 209 2.00 -6.16 15.12
C TRP A 209 3.08 -5.31 14.45
N ASN A 210 3.32 -4.10 14.98
CA ASN A 210 4.33 -3.16 14.46
C ASN A 210 4.09 -2.75 12.99
N GLY A 211 2.84 -2.43 12.66
CA GLY A 211 2.37 -2.11 11.31
C GLY A 211 1.93 -3.33 10.50
N LEU A 212 2.22 -4.56 10.95
CA LEU A 212 1.72 -5.77 10.27
C LEU A 212 0.31 -6.10 10.74
N HIS A 213 -0.67 -6.12 9.84
CA HIS A 213 -2.04 -6.49 10.18
C HIS A 213 -2.70 -7.37 9.10
N LEU A 214 -3.74 -8.10 9.49
CA LEU A 214 -4.40 -9.10 8.64
C LEU A 214 -5.71 -8.57 8.07
N GLN A 215 -5.95 -8.80 6.79
CA GLN A 215 -7.19 -8.46 6.11
C GLN A 215 -7.68 -9.64 5.27
N PRO A 216 -8.98 -9.97 5.27
CA PRO A 216 -9.49 -11.00 4.40
C PRO A 216 -9.57 -10.53 2.94
N PRO A 217 -9.59 -11.45 1.95
CA PRO A 217 -9.67 -11.13 0.54
C PRO A 217 -10.81 -10.18 0.19
N GLU A 218 -12.01 -10.41 0.74
CA GLU A 218 -13.21 -9.62 0.47
C GLU A 218 -13.09 -8.17 0.98
N ALA A 219 -12.50 -7.96 2.16
CA ALA A 219 -12.27 -6.62 2.70
C ALA A 219 -11.22 -5.88 1.87
N LEU A 220 -10.12 -6.56 1.53
CA LEU A 220 -9.05 -5.99 0.73
C LEU A 220 -9.48 -5.67 -0.70
N ALA A 221 -10.29 -6.56 -1.29
CA ALA A 221 -10.86 -6.35 -2.62
C ALA A 221 -11.79 -5.13 -2.65
N ARG A 222 -12.67 -5.00 -1.66
CA ARG A 222 -13.52 -3.80 -1.53
C ARG A 222 -12.70 -2.53 -1.28
N ALA A 223 -11.64 -2.63 -0.47
CA ALA A 223 -10.74 -1.50 -0.20
C ALA A 223 -10.01 -1.02 -1.46
N LEU A 224 -9.65 -1.92 -2.37
CA LEU A 224 -9.07 -1.59 -3.68
C LEU A 224 -10.13 -1.09 -4.68
N ALA A 225 -11.30 -1.74 -4.72
CA ALA A 225 -12.38 -1.41 -5.65
C ALA A 225 -13.06 -0.05 -5.36
N ARG A 226 -13.22 0.27 -4.07
CA ARG A 226 -13.90 1.47 -3.57
C ARG A 226 -15.31 1.68 -4.19
N PRO A 227 -16.19 0.66 -4.15
CA PRO A 227 -17.43 0.64 -4.95
C PRO A 227 -18.44 1.77 -4.66
N ASP A 228 -18.30 2.45 -3.53
CA ASP A 228 -19.23 3.50 -3.06
C ASP A 228 -18.57 4.90 -3.06
N LEU A 229 -17.46 5.07 -3.77
CA LEU A 229 -16.69 6.31 -3.82
C LEU A 229 -16.43 6.72 -5.28
N ASP A 230 -16.31 8.03 -5.51
CA ASP A 230 -15.93 8.58 -6.83
C ASP A 230 -14.43 8.43 -7.13
N THR A 231 -13.66 7.87 -6.18
CA THR A 231 -12.24 7.58 -6.32
C THR A 231 -12.02 6.08 -6.44
N ALA A 232 -10.99 5.70 -7.19
CA ALA A 232 -10.56 4.32 -7.36
C ALA A 232 -9.28 4.04 -6.58
N GLY A 233 -9.08 2.78 -6.21
CA GLY A 233 -7.81 2.25 -5.73
C GLY A 233 -7.12 1.40 -6.78
N GLY A 234 -6.02 0.77 -6.38
CA GLY A 234 -5.26 -0.10 -7.25
C GLY A 234 -3.98 -0.63 -6.62
N VAL A 235 -3.15 -1.27 -7.43
CA VAL A 235 -1.86 -1.80 -7.00
C VAL A 235 -0.75 -1.18 -7.83
N ALA A 236 0.24 -0.57 -7.19
CA ALA A 236 1.46 -0.13 -7.85
C ALA A 236 2.53 -1.21 -7.65
N LEU A 237 2.99 -1.83 -8.74
CA LEU A 237 4.13 -2.73 -8.69
C LEU A 237 5.43 -1.95 -8.82
N PHE A 238 6.25 -1.96 -7.78
CA PHE A 238 7.62 -1.47 -7.84
C PHE A 238 8.54 -2.55 -8.37
N MET A 239 9.41 -2.19 -9.31
CA MET A 239 10.41 -3.10 -9.90
C MET A 239 11.55 -2.32 -10.56
N ALA A 240 12.64 -3.01 -10.91
CA ALA A 240 13.67 -2.44 -11.77
C ALA A 240 13.09 -2.20 -13.17
N ALA A 241 13.39 -1.05 -13.78
CA ALA A 241 12.73 -0.61 -15.01
C ALA A 241 12.91 -1.59 -16.18
N HIS A 242 14.09 -2.22 -16.29
CA HIS A 242 14.38 -3.21 -17.33
C HIS A 242 13.51 -4.49 -17.23
N GLN A 243 12.85 -4.74 -16.10
CA GLN A 243 11.96 -5.90 -15.93
C GLN A 243 10.55 -5.65 -16.46
N LYS A 244 10.16 -4.37 -16.65
CA LYS A 244 8.80 -3.97 -17.01
C LYS A 244 8.30 -4.72 -18.25
N GLU A 245 9.01 -4.63 -19.37
CA GLU A 245 8.60 -5.24 -20.64
C GLU A 245 8.40 -6.76 -20.55
N SER A 246 9.23 -7.45 -19.75
CA SER A 246 9.09 -8.90 -19.54
C SER A 246 7.87 -9.28 -18.70
N LEU A 247 7.40 -8.37 -17.84
CA LEU A 247 6.32 -8.60 -16.90
C LEU A 247 4.93 -8.29 -17.50
N GLU A 248 4.83 -7.31 -18.40
CA GLU A 248 3.55 -6.88 -19.00
C GLU A 248 2.74 -8.05 -19.61
N PRO A 249 3.35 -9.00 -20.36
CA PRO A 249 2.62 -10.15 -20.88
C PRO A 249 2.09 -11.08 -19.77
N ALA A 250 2.84 -11.23 -18.67
CA ALA A 250 2.42 -12.05 -17.54
C ALA A 250 1.25 -11.40 -16.78
N ILE A 251 1.28 -10.07 -16.65
CA ILE A 251 0.17 -9.28 -16.09
C ILE A 251 -1.09 -9.45 -16.94
N GLY A 252 -0.99 -9.28 -18.26
CA GLY A 252 -2.12 -9.43 -19.17
C GLY A 252 -2.76 -10.82 -19.12
N ARG A 253 -1.96 -11.90 -19.03
CA ARG A 253 -2.47 -13.27 -18.84
C ARG A 253 -3.10 -13.53 -17.48
N SER A 254 -2.78 -12.72 -16.47
CA SER A 254 -3.32 -12.86 -15.12
C SER A 254 -4.69 -12.17 -14.96
N GLY A 255 -5.18 -11.48 -15.99
CA GLY A 255 -6.45 -10.74 -15.94
C GLY A 255 -6.37 -9.39 -15.21
N LEU A 256 -5.19 -8.99 -14.77
CA LEU A 256 -4.91 -7.64 -14.27
C LEU A 256 -4.68 -6.70 -15.47
N ARG A 257 -5.13 -5.46 -15.35
CA ARG A 257 -4.97 -4.41 -16.37
C ARG A 257 -3.92 -3.40 -15.94
N ILE A 258 -3.00 -3.06 -16.83
CA ILE A 258 -2.06 -1.96 -16.59
C ILE A 258 -2.78 -0.65 -16.89
N ALA A 259 -3.17 0.08 -15.85
CA ALA A 259 -3.88 1.33 -15.97
C ALA A 259 -3.70 2.17 -14.69
N PRO A 260 -3.44 3.48 -14.79
CA PRO A 260 -3.53 4.37 -13.63
C PRO A 260 -4.96 4.44 -13.11
N TRP A 261 -5.11 4.86 -11.87
CA TRP A 261 -6.39 5.13 -11.21
C TRP A 261 -6.38 6.54 -10.63
N ASN A 262 -7.57 7.12 -10.45
CA ASN A 262 -7.72 8.39 -9.77
C ASN A 262 -8.11 8.15 -8.30
N ASN A 263 -7.21 8.44 -7.37
CA ASN A 263 -7.46 8.30 -5.93
C ASN A 263 -7.96 9.58 -5.26
N GLY A 264 -8.29 10.64 -6.02
CA GLY A 264 -8.74 11.95 -5.54
C GLY A 264 -7.62 12.97 -5.38
N SER A 265 -6.36 12.53 -5.29
CA SER A 265 -5.21 13.41 -5.18
C SER A 265 -4.88 14.08 -6.53
N PRO A 266 -4.35 15.32 -6.54
CA PRO A 266 -3.93 16.01 -7.75
C PRO A 266 -2.90 15.22 -8.56
N GLU A 267 -3.11 15.15 -9.87
CA GLU A 267 -2.09 14.65 -10.81
C GLU A 267 -1.00 15.71 -10.99
N PRO A 268 0.27 15.31 -11.14
CA PRO A 268 1.33 16.25 -11.48
C PRO A 268 1.02 16.92 -12.82
N THR A 269 1.26 18.22 -12.90
CA THR A 269 1.19 18.91 -14.20
C THR A 269 2.32 18.38 -15.08
N PRO A 270 2.05 17.99 -16.34
CA PRO A 270 3.12 17.68 -17.28
C PRO A 270 4.08 18.88 -17.39
N PRO A 271 5.40 18.64 -17.50
CA PRO A 271 6.38 19.71 -17.67
C PRO A 271 6.15 20.52 -18.94
#